data_AF-A0A9E3KHP9-F1
#
_entry.id   AF-A0A9E3KHP9-F1
#
_cell.length_a   1.000
_cell.length_b   1.000
_cell.length_c   1.000
_cell.angle_alpha   90.00
_cell.angle_beta   90.00
_cell.angle_gamma   90.00
#
_symmetry.space_group_name_H-M   'P 1'
#
loop_
_entity.id
_entity.type
_entity.pdbx_description
1 polymer ?
#
loop_
_entity_poly.entity_id
_entity_poly.type
_entity_poly.pdbx_seq_one_letter_code
_entity_poly.pdbx_strand_id
1 'polypeptide(L)'
;MKKLLWIFLAGSIFSCQVQETELPLKEEEPFAFEFEEDDDSSRKRPDGDGGPTVIPTGVKPCAVTTYDLFAGQKNDVGSVTIANDADYLYVTYFTTKSFNKLHLWFGHSLSDMPKNPAGIPVIGHFFLKADAKGKNQYTFKVSFADLEKRKIKCGNKLIFVAHAEVARESAFGGPTQIPGSNRWAYYMTHTLSCCDDGGGDDNHPDPGPGLQVAYAKGGWVFVADGCNAVNPECLPGLGIANTRWGWAINVTGTIGAFYDIWASADGNNTANGTKIGRLTVEYTTWPINGIPTAIGSITYQLNDGWVMQSLNLYTGDLRPASSNPEDYGKNVSFPSGSFTYSHNINFVNYDEANDGVWFIAHAIVRPVNP
;
A
#
# COMPACT_ATOMS: atom_id res chain seq x y z
N MET A 1 -16.84 42.06 93.24
CA MET A 1 -16.24 43.41 93.43
C MET A 1 -15.63 43.84 92.08
N LYS A 2 -15.69 45.14 91.72
CA LYS A 2 -14.99 45.82 90.58
C LYS A 2 -14.89 45.02 89.25
N LYS A 3 -15.73 45.21 88.22
CA LYS A 3 -15.81 46.34 87.23
C LYS A 3 -14.47 46.78 86.62
N LEU A 4 -14.32 46.62 85.30
CA LEU A 4 -13.70 47.45 84.23
C LEU A 4 -13.62 46.57 82.95
N LEU A 5 -13.63 47.02 81.68
CA LEU A 5 -14.16 48.24 81.03
C LEU A 5 -14.41 47.96 79.51
N TRP A 6 -15.19 48.84 78.88
CA TRP A 6 -15.63 49.00 77.48
C TRP A 6 -14.62 48.71 76.34
N ILE A 7 -15.02 48.46 75.07
CA ILE A 7 -15.44 49.48 74.05
C ILE A 7 -16.17 48.83 72.85
N PHE A 8 -17.02 49.61 72.16
CA PHE A 8 -17.74 49.31 70.89
C PHE A 8 -17.28 50.27 69.77
N LEU A 9 -17.21 49.80 68.50
CA LEU A 9 -17.20 50.47 67.15
C LEU A 9 -16.35 49.61 66.16
N ALA A 10 -16.47 49.57 64.83
CA ALA A 10 -17.41 50.11 63.81
C ALA A 10 -17.17 49.45 62.41
N GLY A 11 -18.08 49.64 61.43
CA GLY A 11 -17.88 49.40 59.97
C GLY A 11 -18.50 48.09 59.43
N SER A 12 -19.35 48.00 58.38
CA SER A 12 -19.31 48.50 56.96
C SER A 12 -18.51 47.58 56.01
N ILE A 13 -18.77 47.42 54.69
CA ILE A 13 -19.51 48.26 53.71
C ILE A 13 -20.22 47.39 52.59
N PHE A 14 -21.46 47.75 52.20
CA PHE A 14 -22.13 47.57 50.87
C PHE A 14 -22.62 46.22 50.27
N SER A 15 -23.65 46.40 49.41
CA SER A 15 -24.30 45.46 48.48
C SER A 15 -23.75 45.63 47.05
N CYS A 16 -23.91 44.63 46.18
CA CYS A 16 -23.83 44.82 44.73
C CYS A 16 -24.83 43.93 43.98
N GLN A 17 -25.47 44.45 42.93
CA GLN A 17 -26.43 43.73 42.09
C GLN A 17 -25.71 43.01 40.94
N VAL A 18 -26.26 41.88 40.49
CA VAL A 18 -25.82 41.21 39.26
C VAL A 18 -26.52 41.88 38.07
N GLN A 19 -25.75 42.22 37.04
CA GLN A 19 -26.23 42.74 35.77
C GLN A 19 -25.83 41.76 34.67
N GLU A 20 -26.81 41.30 33.89
CA GLU A 20 -26.56 40.42 32.74
C GLU A 20 -26.00 41.25 31.56
N THR A 21 -24.97 40.73 30.91
CA THR A 21 -24.46 41.24 29.63
C THR A 21 -24.31 40.09 28.65
N GLU A 22 -25.07 40.15 27.57
CA GLU A 22 -25.00 39.20 26.46
C GLU A 22 -23.63 39.29 25.77
N LEU A 23 -22.97 38.15 25.56
CA LEU A 23 -21.72 38.04 24.82
C LEU A 23 -22.01 37.57 23.38
N PRO A 24 -21.34 38.13 22.35
CA PRO A 24 -21.61 37.77 20.97
C PRO A 24 -21.04 36.38 20.63
N LEU A 25 -21.83 35.59 19.92
CA LEU A 25 -21.38 34.36 19.26
C LEU A 25 -20.26 34.69 18.26
N LYS A 26 -19.15 33.97 18.37
CA LYS A 26 -18.06 33.97 17.41
C LYS A 26 -17.98 32.57 16.79
N GLU A 27 -17.93 32.51 15.47
CA GLU A 27 -17.98 31.27 14.70
C GLU A 27 -16.77 30.37 15.02
N GLU A 28 -17.00 29.05 15.12
CA GLU A 28 -15.97 28.07 15.43
C GLU A 28 -15.20 27.69 14.16
N GLU A 29 -13.93 28.12 14.08
CA GLU A 29 -12.94 27.56 13.16
C GLU A 29 -12.66 26.08 13.53
N PRO A 30 -12.44 25.19 12.55
CA PRO A 30 -12.24 23.77 12.83
C PRO A 30 -10.93 23.54 13.60
N PHE A 31 -11.05 22.93 14.78
CA PHE A 31 -9.93 22.64 15.67
C PHE A 31 -9.00 21.57 15.06
N ALA A 32 -7.98 22.02 14.32
CA ALA A 32 -6.91 21.14 13.85
C ALA A 32 -6.19 20.53 15.06
N PHE A 33 -6.29 19.21 15.22
CA PHE A 33 -5.52 18.48 16.21
C PHE A 33 -4.07 18.36 15.70
N GLU A 34 -3.31 19.43 15.87
CA GLU A 34 -1.87 19.44 15.62
C GLU A 34 -1.22 18.57 16.71
N PHE A 35 -0.72 17.40 16.31
CA PHE A 35 0.12 16.58 17.19
C PHE A 35 1.40 17.36 17.45
N GLU A 36 1.54 17.94 18.65
CA GLU A 36 2.84 18.38 19.13
C GLU A 36 3.77 17.14 19.19
N GLU A 37 4.73 17.08 18.27
CA GLU A 37 5.86 16.17 18.38
C GLU A 37 6.72 16.65 19.56
N ASP A 38 6.44 16.09 20.75
CA ASP A 38 7.37 16.13 21.89
C ASP A 38 8.79 15.81 21.38
N ASP A 39 9.75 16.69 21.64
CA ASP A 39 11.17 16.55 21.25
C ASP A 39 11.83 15.36 21.98
N ASP A 40 11.60 14.15 21.46
CA ASP A 40 12.13 12.88 21.93
C ASP A 40 13.58 12.63 21.46
N SER A 41 14.34 13.69 21.17
CA SER A 41 15.78 13.59 20.84
C SER A 41 16.61 12.94 21.96
N SER A 42 16.13 13.02 23.21
CA SER A 42 16.81 12.45 24.38
C SER A 42 16.66 10.93 24.58
N ARG A 43 15.77 10.24 23.84
CA ARG A 43 15.51 8.78 23.99
C ARG A 43 15.89 7.94 22.78
N LYS A 44 16.33 8.57 21.69
CA LYS A 44 16.84 7.89 20.49
C LYS A 44 18.31 7.50 20.70
N ARG A 45 18.69 6.32 20.20
CA ARG A 45 20.10 5.91 20.15
C ARG A 45 20.87 6.66 19.06
N PRO A 46 22.21 6.78 19.16
CA PRO A 46 23.03 7.06 17.99
C PRO A 46 22.83 5.94 16.96
N ASP A 47 22.81 6.31 15.69
CA ASP A 47 22.65 5.37 14.58
C ASP A 47 23.79 4.34 14.56
N GLY A 48 23.47 3.07 14.32
CA GLY A 48 24.43 1.98 14.13
C GLY A 48 25.04 1.97 12.73
N ASP A 49 25.56 0.81 12.30
CA ASP A 49 26.01 0.66 10.91
C ASP A 49 24.87 0.34 9.91
N GLY A 50 23.63 0.26 10.42
CA GLY A 50 22.41 -0.09 9.68
C GLY A 50 22.18 -1.59 9.58
N GLY A 51 23.24 -2.39 9.76
CA GLY A 51 23.32 -3.80 9.40
C GLY A 51 22.93 -4.11 7.94
N PRO A 52 23.01 -5.38 7.53
CA PRO A 52 22.41 -5.78 6.26
C PRO A 52 20.87 -5.77 6.39
N THR A 53 20.18 -5.30 5.36
CA THR A 53 18.76 -5.62 5.17
C THR A 53 18.65 -7.05 4.67
N VAL A 54 17.96 -7.93 5.41
CA VAL A 54 17.92 -9.37 5.11
C VAL A 54 16.49 -9.87 4.87
N ILE A 55 16.17 -10.04 3.60
CA ILE A 55 14.90 -10.58 3.10
C ILE A 55 15.08 -12.08 2.79
N PRO A 56 14.14 -12.97 3.13
CA PRO A 56 14.25 -14.39 2.79
C PRO A 56 14.25 -14.63 1.27
N THR A 57 15.00 -15.62 0.81
CA THR A 57 15.08 -15.97 -0.62
C THR A 57 13.71 -16.31 -1.20
N GLY A 58 13.37 -15.68 -2.33
CA GLY A 58 12.08 -15.87 -3.01
C GLY A 58 10.94 -14.97 -2.52
N VAL A 59 11.15 -14.15 -1.48
CA VAL A 59 10.17 -13.14 -1.04
C VAL A 59 10.36 -11.86 -1.86
N LYS A 60 9.27 -11.34 -2.44
CA LYS A 60 9.17 -10.00 -3.05
C LYS A 60 8.35 -9.13 -2.09
N PRO A 61 8.97 -8.43 -1.13
CA PRO A 61 8.23 -7.68 -0.12
C PRO A 61 7.76 -6.32 -0.64
N CYS A 62 6.63 -5.84 -0.12
CA CYS A 62 5.99 -4.60 -0.54
C CYS A 62 6.09 -3.48 0.52
N ALA A 63 6.47 -3.83 1.74
CA ALA A 63 7.13 -2.94 2.69
C ALA A 63 8.36 -3.63 3.28
N VAL A 64 9.41 -2.85 3.53
CA VAL A 64 10.63 -3.29 4.23
C VAL A 64 11.12 -2.14 5.12
N THR A 65 11.42 -2.44 6.37
CA THR A 65 12.19 -1.55 7.26
C THR A 65 13.24 -2.37 8.00
N THR A 66 14.46 -1.84 8.11
CA THR A 66 15.55 -2.47 8.86
C THR A 66 15.98 -1.56 10.00
N TYR A 67 16.34 -2.17 11.13
CA TYR A 67 16.82 -1.50 12.32
C TYR A 67 18.02 -2.21 12.90
N ASP A 68 18.93 -1.47 13.53
CA ASP A 68 20.07 -2.03 14.24
C ASP A 68 19.63 -2.94 15.41
N LEU A 69 20.42 -3.99 15.65
CA LEU A 69 20.29 -4.90 16.78
C LEU A 69 21.44 -4.65 17.76
N PHE A 70 21.16 -3.93 18.83
CA PHE A 70 22.17 -3.52 19.80
C PHE A 70 22.22 -4.48 21.01
N ALA A 71 23.38 -5.10 21.23
CA ALA A 71 23.73 -5.83 22.45
C ALA A 71 24.38 -4.90 23.50
N GLY A 72 24.34 -5.31 24.78
CA GLY A 72 25.10 -4.63 25.84
C GLY A 72 24.86 -3.11 25.96
N GLN A 73 23.66 -2.64 25.60
CA GLN A 73 23.26 -1.23 25.46
C GLN A 73 23.89 -0.41 24.32
N LYS A 74 25.12 -0.70 23.88
CA LYS A 74 25.89 0.16 22.96
C LYS A 74 26.61 -0.59 21.83
N ASN A 75 26.65 -1.91 21.87
CA ASN A 75 27.36 -2.72 20.89
C ASN A 75 26.38 -3.05 19.77
N ASP A 76 26.52 -2.41 18.60
CA ASP A 76 25.86 -2.93 17.40
C ASP A 76 26.37 -4.36 17.14
N VAL A 77 25.46 -5.29 16.88
CA VAL A 77 25.77 -6.70 16.59
C VAL A 77 25.02 -7.23 15.39
N GLY A 78 24.31 -6.40 14.61
CA GLY A 78 23.57 -6.80 13.42
C GLY A 78 22.25 -6.05 13.26
N SER A 79 21.23 -6.71 12.72
CA SER A 79 19.98 -6.04 12.33
C SER A 79 18.72 -6.87 12.59
N VAL A 80 17.58 -6.18 12.60
CA VAL A 80 16.23 -6.73 12.50
C VAL A 80 15.55 -6.12 11.28
N THR A 81 15.31 -6.91 10.25
CA THR A 81 14.53 -6.53 9.07
C THR A 81 13.09 -7.01 9.25
N ILE A 82 12.14 -6.07 9.17
CA ILE A 82 10.70 -6.34 9.14
C ILE A 82 10.23 -6.11 7.70
N ALA A 83 9.57 -7.11 7.12
CA ALA A 83 9.06 -7.05 5.75
C ALA A 83 7.77 -7.87 5.62
N ASN A 84 6.89 -7.51 4.69
CA ASN A 84 5.74 -8.35 4.36
C ASN A 84 5.57 -8.56 2.85
N ASP A 85 5.09 -9.74 2.48
CA ASP A 85 4.48 -10.03 1.17
C ASP A 85 2.95 -10.11 1.32
N ALA A 86 2.25 -10.59 0.29
CA ALA A 86 0.81 -10.80 0.24
C ALA A 86 0.28 -11.70 1.38
N ASP A 87 1.01 -12.77 1.68
CA ASP A 87 0.53 -13.87 2.52
C ASP A 87 1.12 -13.81 3.94
N TYR A 88 2.29 -13.19 4.10
CA TYR A 88 3.11 -13.31 5.32
C TYR A 88 3.85 -12.03 5.74
N LEU A 89 3.91 -11.86 7.05
CA LEU A 89 4.87 -10.99 7.74
C LEU A 89 6.14 -11.79 8.07
N TYR A 90 7.29 -11.21 7.74
CA TYR A 90 8.62 -11.71 8.03
C TYR A 90 9.34 -10.76 8.98
N VAL A 91 9.91 -11.32 10.05
CA VAL A 91 10.85 -10.59 10.92
C VAL A 91 12.15 -11.37 10.99
N THR A 92 13.13 -10.90 10.22
CA THR A 92 14.46 -11.51 10.08
C THR A 92 15.43 -10.84 11.03
N TYR A 93 16.02 -11.63 11.90
CA TYR A 93 17.15 -11.26 12.75
C TYR A 93 18.44 -11.66 12.02
N PHE A 94 19.43 -10.78 12.02
CA PHE A 94 20.80 -11.04 11.59
C PHE A 94 21.80 -10.62 12.68
N THR A 95 22.89 -11.36 12.83
CA THR A 95 24.01 -10.96 13.68
C THR A 95 25.36 -11.34 13.09
N THR A 96 26.38 -10.52 13.35
CA THR A 96 27.80 -10.84 13.08
C THR A 96 28.38 -11.88 14.06
N LYS A 97 27.62 -12.23 15.12
CA LYS A 97 28.00 -13.20 16.16
C LYS A 97 27.16 -14.48 15.99
N SER A 98 26.61 -15.01 17.09
CA SER A 98 25.63 -16.10 17.07
C SER A 98 24.52 -15.87 18.09
N PHE A 99 23.31 -16.26 17.71
CA PHE A 99 22.14 -16.26 18.57
C PHE A 99 22.12 -17.45 19.52
N ASN A 100 21.36 -17.32 20.61
CA ASN A 100 20.93 -18.40 21.49
C ASN A 100 19.40 -18.54 21.45
N LYS A 101 18.68 -17.58 22.05
CA LYS A 101 17.21 -17.51 22.02
C LYS A 101 16.73 -16.20 21.42
N LEU A 102 15.64 -16.26 20.68
CA LEU A 102 14.97 -15.10 20.09
C LEU A 102 13.55 -15.01 20.65
N HIS A 103 13.12 -13.80 20.96
CA HIS A 103 11.77 -13.48 21.43
C HIS A 103 11.25 -12.26 20.67
N LEU A 104 10.03 -12.37 20.17
CA LEU A 104 9.39 -11.32 19.39
C LEU A 104 7.95 -11.10 19.87
N TRP A 105 7.63 -9.85 20.14
CA TRP A 105 6.27 -9.37 20.35
C TRP A 105 5.96 -8.27 19.35
N PHE A 106 4.72 -8.20 18.88
CA PHE A 106 4.19 -7.06 18.15
C PHE A 106 2.70 -6.83 18.47
N GLY A 107 2.23 -5.61 18.26
CA GLY A 107 0.84 -5.21 18.45
C GLY A 107 0.58 -3.74 18.11
N HIS A 108 -0.67 -3.30 18.27
CA HIS A 108 -1.09 -1.92 18.00
C HIS A 108 -0.61 -0.93 19.05
N SER A 109 -0.51 -1.34 20.32
CA SER A 109 -0.11 -0.48 21.43
C SER A 109 0.92 -1.17 22.33
N LEU A 110 1.90 -0.41 22.82
CA LEU A 110 2.79 -0.86 23.90
C LEU A 110 2.05 -1.22 25.18
N SER A 111 0.79 -0.80 25.35
CA SER A 111 -0.07 -1.21 26.48
C SER A 111 -0.37 -2.71 26.48
N ASP A 112 -0.56 -3.31 25.30
CA ASP A 112 -0.86 -4.74 25.10
C ASP A 112 0.37 -5.67 25.27
N MET A 113 1.57 -5.08 25.36
CA MET A 113 2.80 -5.84 25.55
C MET A 113 2.89 -6.41 26.98
N PRO A 114 3.22 -7.71 27.16
CA PRO A 114 3.47 -8.30 28.47
C PRO A 114 4.51 -7.52 29.27
N LYS A 115 4.08 -6.89 30.36
CA LYS A 115 4.90 -6.09 31.27
C LYS A 115 4.64 -6.49 32.72
N ASN A 116 5.62 -6.26 33.58
CA ASN A 116 5.43 -6.34 35.03
C ASN A 116 4.78 -5.04 35.57
N PRO A 117 4.39 -4.98 36.85
CA PRO A 117 3.79 -3.77 37.44
C PRO A 117 4.68 -2.51 37.40
N ALA A 118 5.98 -2.65 37.14
CA ALA A 118 6.93 -1.55 36.97
C ALA A 118 7.15 -1.16 35.50
N GLY A 119 6.28 -1.61 34.57
CA GLY A 119 6.36 -1.27 33.14
C GLY A 119 7.44 -2.02 32.35
N ILE A 120 8.21 -2.92 32.98
CA ILE A 120 9.33 -3.63 32.35
C ILE A 120 8.81 -4.78 31.48
N PRO A 121 9.26 -4.92 30.21
CA PRO A 121 8.84 -6.03 29.35
C PRO A 121 9.19 -7.41 29.93
N VAL A 122 8.20 -8.31 29.96
CA VAL A 122 8.36 -9.71 30.34
C VAL A 122 8.64 -10.52 29.07
N ILE A 123 9.89 -10.49 28.62
CA ILE A 123 10.39 -11.12 27.39
C ILE A 123 9.94 -12.59 27.26
N GLY A 124 10.00 -13.34 28.37
CA GLY A 124 9.57 -14.74 28.41
C GLY A 124 8.08 -14.99 28.15
N HIS A 125 7.25 -13.94 28.10
CA HIS A 125 5.81 -14.00 27.76
C HIS A 125 5.52 -13.54 26.32
N PHE A 126 6.53 -13.17 25.54
CA PHE A 126 6.35 -12.83 24.12
C PHE A 126 5.87 -14.06 23.34
N PHE A 127 4.91 -13.85 22.42
CA PHE A 127 4.18 -14.95 21.81
C PHE A 127 4.92 -15.65 20.67
N LEU A 128 5.91 -15.00 20.06
CA LEU A 128 6.86 -15.64 19.15
C LEU A 128 8.20 -15.86 19.85
N LYS A 129 8.70 -17.09 19.77
CA LYS A 129 9.96 -17.52 20.39
C LYS A 129 10.66 -18.53 19.49
N ALA A 130 11.99 -18.52 19.49
CA ALA A 130 12.78 -19.52 18.81
C ALA A 130 14.05 -19.86 19.58
N ASP A 131 14.45 -21.13 19.54
CA ASP A 131 15.84 -21.53 19.79
C ASP A 131 16.60 -21.38 18.47
N ALA A 132 17.56 -20.45 18.46
CA ALA A 132 18.39 -20.10 17.32
C ALA A 132 19.87 -20.36 17.63
N LYS A 133 20.17 -21.26 18.59
CA LYS A 133 21.52 -21.51 19.08
C LYS A 133 22.52 -21.79 17.96
N GLY A 134 23.56 -20.96 17.89
CA GLY A 134 24.64 -21.06 16.92
C GLY A 134 24.32 -20.50 15.53
N LYS A 135 23.09 -20.01 15.28
CA LYS A 135 22.72 -19.36 14.03
C LYS A 135 23.13 -17.89 14.04
N ASN A 136 23.50 -17.35 12.89
CA ASN A 136 23.73 -15.93 12.65
C ASN A 136 22.52 -15.23 11.99
N GLN A 137 21.54 -16.00 11.51
CA GLN A 137 20.30 -15.50 10.92
C GLN A 137 19.10 -16.34 11.38
N TYR A 138 17.94 -15.71 11.58
CA TYR A 138 16.67 -16.41 11.79
C TYR A 138 15.49 -15.53 11.40
N THR A 139 14.47 -16.09 10.74
CA THR A 139 13.25 -15.38 10.36
C THR A 139 12.03 -15.97 11.05
N PHE A 140 11.27 -15.14 11.77
CA PHE A 140 9.89 -15.46 12.11
C PHE A 140 9.01 -15.19 10.89
N LYS A 141 8.21 -16.18 10.48
CA LYS A 141 7.22 -16.07 9.42
C LYS A 141 5.83 -16.22 10.05
N VAL A 142 4.94 -15.26 9.83
CA VAL A 142 3.57 -15.22 10.39
C VAL A 142 2.59 -15.03 9.24
N SER A 143 1.58 -15.89 9.13
CA SER A 143 0.55 -15.75 8.08
C SER A 143 -0.36 -14.54 8.35
N PHE A 144 -0.86 -13.89 7.30
CA PHE A 144 -1.88 -12.85 7.46
C PHE A 144 -3.15 -13.39 8.14
N ALA A 145 -3.53 -14.65 7.89
CA ALA A 145 -4.61 -15.32 8.61
C ALA A 145 -4.37 -15.41 10.14
N ASP A 146 -3.11 -15.45 10.62
CA ASP A 146 -2.78 -15.37 12.05
C ASP A 146 -2.71 -13.94 12.59
N LEU A 147 -2.44 -12.97 11.72
CA LEU A 147 -2.53 -11.53 12.03
C LEU A 147 -4.00 -11.08 12.16
N GLU A 148 -4.88 -11.54 11.29
CA GLU A 148 -6.32 -11.23 11.32
C GLU A 148 -6.99 -11.71 12.62
N LYS A 149 -6.62 -12.91 13.11
CA LYS A 149 -7.04 -13.41 14.45
C LYS A 149 -6.64 -12.47 15.59
N ARG A 150 -5.63 -11.61 15.38
CA ARG A 150 -5.14 -10.58 16.31
C ARG A 150 -5.66 -9.18 15.96
N LYS A 151 -6.61 -9.06 15.02
CA LYS A 151 -7.15 -7.79 14.49
C LYS A 151 -6.07 -6.90 13.87
N ILE A 152 -5.08 -7.51 13.23
CA ILE A 152 -4.02 -6.85 12.47
C ILE A 152 -4.31 -7.09 10.99
N LYS A 153 -4.31 -6.02 10.20
CA LYS A 153 -4.50 -6.01 8.75
C LYS A 153 -3.38 -5.22 8.07
N CYS A 154 -3.31 -5.28 6.74
CA CYS A 154 -2.48 -4.35 5.98
C CYS A 154 -2.90 -2.88 6.22
N GLY A 155 -1.99 -1.94 5.94
CA GLY A 155 -2.13 -0.52 6.29
C GLY A 155 -1.96 -0.21 7.78
N ASN A 156 -1.96 -1.21 8.68
CA ASN A 156 -1.78 -0.97 10.11
C ASN A 156 -0.31 -0.69 10.45
N LYS A 157 -0.07 0.41 11.19
CA LYS A 157 1.21 0.68 11.85
C LYS A 157 1.31 -0.14 13.12
N LEU A 158 2.25 -1.07 13.16
CA LEU A 158 2.49 -1.96 14.29
C LEU A 158 3.75 -1.56 15.05
N ILE A 159 3.73 -1.83 16.35
CA ILE A 159 4.89 -1.71 17.23
C ILE A 159 5.50 -3.10 17.42
N PHE A 160 6.82 -3.21 17.26
CA PHE A 160 7.58 -4.45 17.39
C PHE A 160 8.61 -4.33 18.51
N VAL A 161 8.73 -5.36 19.35
CA VAL A 161 9.78 -5.50 20.36
C VAL A 161 10.53 -6.79 20.09
N ALA A 162 11.69 -6.64 19.45
CA ALA A 162 12.59 -7.73 19.12
C ALA A 162 13.68 -7.87 20.18
N HIS A 163 13.73 -9.02 20.85
CA HIS A 163 14.80 -9.38 21.78
C HIS A 163 15.57 -10.59 21.26
N ALA A 164 16.90 -10.52 21.36
CA ALA A 164 17.80 -11.63 21.08
C ALA A 164 18.76 -11.86 22.25
N GLU A 165 19.11 -13.11 22.51
CA GLU A 165 20.32 -13.46 23.25
C GLU A 165 21.44 -13.65 22.21
N VAL A 166 22.44 -12.76 22.22
CA VAL A 166 23.58 -12.79 21.29
C VAL A 166 24.85 -13.11 22.09
N ALA A 167 25.45 -14.26 21.81
CA ALA A 167 26.53 -14.86 22.61
C ALA A 167 26.21 -15.00 24.11
N ARG A 168 26.50 -13.98 24.93
CA ARG A 168 26.21 -13.92 26.38
C ARG A 168 25.48 -12.63 26.79
N GLU A 169 25.11 -11.80 25.83
CA GLU A 169 24.44 -10.52 26.05
C GLU A 169 22.97 -10.62 25.63
N SER A 170 22.09 -9.89 26.32
CA SER A 170 20.81 -9.50 25.69
C SER A 170 21.09 -8.49 24.58
N ALA A 171 20.21 -8.44 23.59
CA ALA A 171 20.17 -7.43 22.54
C ALA A 171 18.70 -7.04 22.25
N PHE A 172 18.49 -5.81 21.83
CA PHE A 172 17.19 -5.29 21.41
C PHE A 172 17.31 -4.59 20.05
N GLY A 173 16.32 -4.82 19.19
CA GLY A 173 16.19 -4.11 17.92
C GLY A 173 15.48 -2.77 18.09
N GLY A 174 15.94 -1.75 17.37
CA GLY A 174 15.25 -0.46 17.23
C GLY A 174 15.83 0.72 18.01
N PRO A 175 15.51 1.96 17.58
CA PRO A 175 16.10 3.18 18.13
C PRO A 175 15.36 3.71 19.37
N THR A 176 14.06 3.44 19.53
CA THR A 176 13.20 4.11 20.52
C THR A 176 13.06 3.29 21.79
N GLN A 177 13.43 3.88 22.94
CA GLN A 177 13.28 3.21 24.24
C GLN A 177 11.80 3.09 24.66
N ILE A 178 11.42 1.95 25.22
CA ILE A 178 10.06 1.70 25.73
C ILE A 178 9.79 2.64 26.93
N PRO A 179 8.75 3.51 26.87
CA PRO A 179 8.46 4.45 27.96
C PRO A 179 8.16 3.75 29.29
N GLY A 180 8.61 4.36 30.39
CA GLY A 180 8.45 3.84 31.75
C GLY A 180 9.33 2.62 32.09
N SER A 181 10.06 2.04 31.13
CA SER A 181 10.99 0.94 31.40
C SER A 181 12.34 1.45 31.93
N ASN A 182 12.66 1.12 33.18
CA ASN A 182 14.00 1.29 33.75
C ASN A 182 15.02 0.28 33.17
N ARG A 183 14.54 -0.72 32.42
CA ARG A 183 15.36 -1.65 31.63
C ARG A 183 15.56 -1.05 30.24
N TRP A 184 16.79 -1.19 29.73
CA TRP A 184 17.14 -0.84 28.36
C TRP A 184 16.44 -1.79 27.37
N ALA A 185 15.21 -1.46 27.00
CA ALA A 185 14.39 -2.23 26.07
C ALA A 185 13.81 -1.27 25.04
N TYR A 186 13.85 -1.68 23.78
CA TYR A 186 13.60 -0.81 22.63
C TYR A 186 12.51 -1.40 21.76
N TYR A 187 11.84 -0.53 21.01
CA TYR A 187 10.84 -0.91 20.04
C TYR A 187 11.13 -0.28 18.67
N MET A 188 10.50 -0.86 17.67
CA MET A 188 10.49 -0.42 16.28
C MET A 188 9.03 -0.22 15.87
N THR A 189 8.79 0.54 14.80
CA THR A 189 7.46 0.64 14.21
C THR A 189 7.52 0.34 12.72
N HIS A 190 6.63 -0.53 12.23
CA HIS A 190 6.54 -0.83 10.81
C HIS A 190 5.07 -0.79 10.40
N THR A 191 4.77 -0.09 9.30
CA THR A 191 3.45 -0.10 8.67
C THR A 191 3.42 -1.25 7.67
N LEU A 192 2.53 -2.21 7.88
CA LEU A 192 2.32 -3.30 6.93
C LEU A 192 1.81 -2.69 5.62
N SER A 193 2.49 -2.94 4.50
CA SER A 193 1.94 -2.56 3.20
C SER A 193 0.80 -3.51 2.84
N CYS A 194 -0.25 -2.98 2.21
CA CYS A 194 -1.18 -3.82 1.45
C CYS A 194 -0.41 -4.26 0.20
N CYS A 195 0.17 -5.44 0.31
CA CYS A 195 0.83 -6.09 -0.80
C CYS A 195 -0.21 -6.44 -1.84
N ASP A 196 -0.14 -5.79 -3.00
CA ASP A 196 -0.90 -6.18 -4.18
C ASP A 196 -0.57 -7.63 -4.55
N ASP A 197 -1.42 -8.54 -4.09
CA ASP A 197 -1.44 -9.98 -4.34
C ASP A 197 -2.00 -10.31 -5.73
N GLY A 198 -2.06 -9.30 -6.62
CA GLY A 198 -2.94 -9.29 -7.78
C GLY A 198 -4.42 -9.06 -7.43
N GLY A 199 -4.75 -8.92 -6.14
CA GLY A 199 -6.10 -8.75 -5.59
C GLY A 199 -6.20 -7.59 -4.58
N GLY A 200 -5.37 -6.55 -4.76
CA GLY A 200 -5.44 -5.30 -4.00
C GLY A 200 -6.81 -4.62 -4.11
N ASP A 201 -6.99 -3.51 -3.39
CA ASP A 201 -8.16 -2.64 -3.53
C ASP A 201 -8.16 -1.99 -4.92
N ASP A 202 -8.76 -2.70 -5.87
CA ASP A 202 -8.26 -2.78 -7.23
C ASP A 202 -8.56 -1.55 -8.11
N ASN A 203 -9.02 -0.45 -7.52
CA ASN A 203 -9.36 0.79 -8.20
C ASN A 203 -8.17 1.58 -8.76
N HIS A 204 -6.93 1.43 -8.32
CA HIS A 204 -5.80 2.10 -9.00
C HIS A 204 -4.44 1.49 -8.62
N PRO A 205 -3.73 0.76 -9.52
CA PRO A 205 -2.30 0.57 -9.33
C PRO A 205 -1.64 1.95 -9.48
N ASP A 206 -1.20 2.57 -8.38
CA ASP A 206 -0.57 3.90 -8.41
C ASP A 206 0.63 3.86 -9.37
N PRO A 207 0.55 4.54 -10.52
CA PRO A 207 1.62 4.52 -11.51
C PRO A 207 2.82 5.34 -11.07
N GLY A 208 2.68 6.16 -10.02
CA GLY A 208 3.67 7.11 -9.53
C GLY A 208 3.30 8.57 -9.82
N PRO A 209 4.03 9.52 -9.19
CA PRO A 209 3.67 10.94 -9.23
C PRO A 209 3.67 11.52 -10.65
N GLY A 210 2.55 12.15 -11.02
CA GLY A 210 2.36 12.77 -12.33
C GLY A 210 2.02 11.79 -13.47
N LEU A 211 1.80 10.52 -13.14
CA LEU A 211 1.44 9.46 -14.08
C LEU A 211 -0.03 9.05 -13.87
N GLN A 212 -0.65 8.48 -14.90
CA GLN A 212 -2.03 7.99 -14.85
C GLN A 212 -2.15 6.63 -15.56
N VAL A 213 -3.05 5.79 -15.06
CA VAL A 213 -3.46 4.56 -15.74
C VAL A 213 -4.49 4.93 -16.82
N ALA A 214 -4.39 4.31 -17.99
CA ALA A 214 -5.35 4.50 -19.08
C ALA A 214 -5.72 3.17 -19.76
N TYR A 215 -6.98 3.07 -20.20
CA TYR A 215 -7.50 1.93 -20.96
C TYR A 215 -8.29 2.39 -22.19
N ALA A 216 -8.22 1.61 -23.27
CA ALA A 216 -9.18 1.71 -24.37
C ALA A 216 -10.54 1.12 -23.94
N LYS A 217 -11.61 1.92 -23.98
CA LYS A 217 -12.94 1.52 -23.53
C LYS A 217 -13.65 0.64 -24.55
N GLY A 218 -13.75 -0.65 -24.22
CA GLY A 218 -14.56 -1.62 -24.95
C GLY A 218 -15.97 -1.79 -24.37
N GLY A 219 -16.63 -2.85 -24.83
CA GLY A 219 -17.98 -3.25 -24.38
C GLY A 219 -18.01 -4.09 -23.10
N TRP A 220 -16.86 -4.41 -22.50
CA TRP A 220 -16.76 -5.27 -21.31
C TRP A 220 -15.94 -4.61 -20.21
N VAL A 221 -16.28 -4.86 -18.94
CA VAL A 221 -15.53 -4.42 -17.74
C VAL A 221 -14.90 -5.60 -17.01
N PHE A 222 -13.82 -5.36 -16.27
CA PHE A 222 -13.10 -6.43 -15.55
C PHE A 222 -13.90 -7.03 -14.39
N VAL A 223 -14.73 -6.22 -13.73
CA VAL A 223 -15.54 -6.62 -12.57
C VAL A 223 -16.64 -7.63 -12.91
N ALA A 224 -17.30 -8.16 -11.88
CA ALA A 224 -18.47 -9.02 -12.04
C ALA A 224 -19.64 -8.34 -12.79
N ASP A 225 -20.47 -9.17 -13.42
CA ASP A 225 -21.56 -8.71 -14.29
C ASP A 225 -22.69 -7.98 -13.54
N GLY A 226 -23.39 -7.10 -14.26
CA GLY A 226 -24.51 -6.30 -13.75
C GLY A 226 -24.13 -4.91 -13.21
N CYS A 227 -25.14 -4.03 -13.17
CA CYS A 227 -25.01 -2.65 -12.67
C CYS A 227 -24.71 -2.62 -11.17
N ASN A 228 -23.62 -1.96 -10.76
CA ASN A 228 -23.25 -1.79 -9.36
C ASN A 228 -22.30 -0.59 -9.18
N ALA A 229 -21.82 -0.34 -7.94
CA ALA A 229 -20.97 0.82 -7.64
C ALA A 229 -19.60 0.82 -8.36
N VAL A 230 -19.11 -0.35 -8.80
CA VAL A 230 -17.85 -0.51 -9.56
C VAL A 230 -18.09 -0.82 -11.05
N ASN A 231 -19.36 -0.79 -11.48
CA ASN A 231 -19.82 -0.85 -12.87
C ASN A 231 -21.08 0.04 -13.04
N PRO A 232 -20.96 1.37 -12.88
CA PRO A 232 -22.09 2.29 -12.94
C PRO A 232 -22.65 2.46 -14.36
N GLU A 233 -21.84 2.13 -15.38
CA GLU A 233 -22.24 2.14 -16.79
C GLU A 233 -22.97 0.87 -17.24
N CYS A 234 -23.21 -0.10 -16.34
CA CYS A 234 -23.95 -1.34 -16.64
C CYS A 234 -23.38 -2.17 -17.81
N LEU A 235 -22.05 -2.18 -17.98
CA LEU A 235 -21.41 -2.95 -19.04
C LEU A 235 -21.31 -4.45 -18.66
N PRO A 236 -21.39 -5.37 -19.63
CA PRO A 236 -21.12 -6.80 -19.41
C PRO A 236 -19.82 -7.05 -18.64
N GLY A 237 -19.92 -7.77 -17.53
CA GLY A 237 -18.78 -8.07 -16.65
C GLY A 237 -17.97 -9.30 -17.08
N LEU A 238 -16.66 -9.26 -16.87
CA LEU A 238 -15.74 -10.39 -17.03
C LEU A 238 -15.59 -11.22 -15.75
N GLY A 239 -15.69 -10.61 -14.57
CA GLY A 239 -15.46 -11.28 -13.28
C GLY A 239 -14.00 -11.69 -13.05
N ILE A 240 -13.05 -11.02 -13.69
CA ILE A 240 -11.59 -11.22 -13.54
C ILE A 240 -10.95 -10.25 -12.53
N ALA A 241 -11.79 -9.46 -11.86
CA ALA A 241 -11.44 -8.52 -10.81
C ALA A 241 -12.68 -8.27 -9.93
N ASN A 242 -12.49 -7.67 -8.74
CA ASN A 242 -13.58 -7.43 -7.79
C ASN A 242 -14.06 -5.98 -7.82
N THR A 243 -13.13 -5.02 -7.80
CA THR A 243 -13.41 -3.58 -7.94
C THR A 243 -12.57 -2.89 -9.03
N ARG A 244 -11.71 -3.62 -9.75
CA ARG A 244 -10.78 -3.04 -10.73
C ARG A 244 -11.48 -2.34 -11.86
N TRP A 245 -11.03 -1.12 -12.14
CA TRP A 245 -11.36 -0.50 -13.41
C TRP A 245 -10.41 -0.92 -14.52
N GLY A 246 -11.01 -1.14 -15.68
CA GLY A 246 -10.35 -1.68 -16.85
C GLY A 246 -11.40 -2.28 -17.77
N TRP A 247 -11.21 -2.05 -19.07
CA TRP A 247 -12.11 -2.55 -20.10
C TRP A 247 -11.44 -3.57 -20.99
N ALA A 248 -12.25 -4.49 -21.48
CA ALA A 248 -11.90 -5.35 -22.60
C ALA A 248 -12.83 -5.08 -23.79
N ILE A 249 -12.30 -5.33 -24.97
CA ILE A 249 -12.99 -5.25 -26.26
C ILE A 249 -13.11 -6.69 -26.77
N ASN A 250 -14.30 -7.11 -27.18
CA ASN A 250 -14.46 -8.24 -28.09
C ASN A 250 -14.91 -7.69 -29.45
N VAL A 251 -14.14 -7.94 -30.51
CA VAL A 251 -14.46 -7.48 -31.87
C VAL A 251 -15.25 -8.56 -32.60
N THR A 252 -16.58 -8.46 -32.55
CA THR A 252 -17.52 -9.30 -33.29
C THR A 252 -18.09 -8.53 -34.49
N GLY A 253 -17.46 -8.66 -35.67
CA GLY A 253 -18.01 -8.13 -36.93
C GLY A 253 -17.13 -7.09 -37.64
N THR A 254 -17.79 -6.07 -38.22
CA THR A 254 -17.20 -5.27 -39.32
C THR A 254 -15.99 -4.41 -38.94
N ILE A 255 -15.02 -4.48 -39.85
CA ILE A 255 -13.68 -3.90 -39.87
C ILE A 255 -13.67 -2.37 -39.67
N GLY A 256 -12.68 -1.85 -38.94
CA GLY A 256 -12.43 -0.40 -38.78
C GLY A 256 -13.03 0.20 -37.51
N ALA A 257 -13.23 -0.61 -36.47
CA ALA A 257 -13.72 -0.15 -35.19
C ALA A 257 -12.70 0.75 -34.47
N PHE A 258 -13.21 1.77 -33.78
CA PHE A 258 -12.42 2.63 -32.92
C PHE A 258 -12.99 2.69 -31.51
N TYR A 259 -12.12 2.75 -30.51
CA TYR A 259 -12.44 2.78 -29.10
C TYR A 259 -11.77 3.99 -28.46
N ASP A 260 -12.51 4.74 -27.65
CA ASP A 260 -11.95 5.91 -26.97
C ASP A 260 -11.06 5.47 -25.80
N ILE A 261 -9.92 6.13 -25.63
CA ILE A 261 -8.98 5.87 -24.52
C ILE A 261 -9.26 6.84 -23.40
N TRP A 262 -9.43 6.31 -22.19
CA TRP A 262 -9.73 7.06 -20.97
C TRP A 262 -8.66 6.84 -19.91
N ALA A 263 -8.20 7.92 -19.29
CA ALA A 263 -7.28 7.92 -18.16
C ALA A 263 -8.01 8.21 -16.84
N SER A 264 -7.55 7.60 -15.75
CA SER A 264 -8.07 7.77 -14.37
C SER A 264 -9.61 7.65 -14.29
N ALA A 265 -10.18 6.66 -14.98
CA ALA A 265 -11.63 6.47 -15.07
C ALA A 265 -12.16 5.56 -13.96
N ASP A 266 -11.81 5.93 -12.73
CA ASP A 266 -11.92 5.10 -11.53
C ASP A 266 -13.36 4.58 -11.32
N GLY A 267 -13.47 3.33 -10.88
CA GLY A 267 -14.76 2.64 -10.74
C GLY A 267 -15.47 2.29 -12.06
N ASN A 268 -14.71 2.12 -13.15
CA ASN A 268 -15.23 1.84 -14.51
C ASN A 268 -16.18 2.93 -15.04
N ASN A 269 -15.92 4.19 -14.68
CA ASN A 269 -16.82 5.31 -14.98
C ASN A 269 -16.12 6.39 -15.82
N THR A 270 -16.56 6.57 -17.06
CA THR A 270 -16.05 7.62 -17.95
C THR A 270 -16.37 9.03 -17.48
N ALA A 271 -17.37 9.22 -16.61
CA ALA A 271 -17.63 10.53 -15.98
C ALA A 271 -16.55 10.93 -14.95
N ASN A 272 -15.79 9.96 -14.43
CA ASN A 272 -14.67 10.22 -13.51
C ASN A 272 -13.35 10.46 -14.28
N GLY A 273 -13.22 9.89 -15.48
CA GLY A 273 -11.98 9.89 -16.26
C GLY A 273 -11.84 11.02 -17.27
N THR A 274 -10.63 11.17 -17.79
CA THR A 274 -10.32 12.07 -18.92
C THR A 274 -10.18 11.26 -20.22
N LYS A 275 -10.87 11.66 -21.29
CA LYS A 275 -10.66 11.10 -22.63
C LYS A 275 -9.36 11.63 -23.24
N ILE A 276 -8.36 10.77 -23.37
CA ILE A 276 -7.00 11.13 -23.78
C ILE A 276 -6.59 10.63 -25.17
N GLY A 277 -7.41 9.85 -25.87
CA GLY A 277 -7.01 9.30 -27.15
C GLY A 277 -8.03 8.36 -27.80
N ARG A 278 -7.54 7.60 -28.79
CA ARG A 278 -8.28 6.59 -29.55
C ARG A 278 -7.40 5.37 -29.87
N LEU A 279 -7.98 4.19 -29.70
CA LEU A 279 -7.50 2.93 -30.24
C LEU A 279 -8.24 2.67 -31.56
N THR A 280 -7.54 2.46 -32.66
CA THR A 280 -8.13 2.06 -33.95
C THR A 280 -7.70 0.62 -34.26
N VAL A 281 -8.67 -0.23 -34.64
CA VAL A 281 -8.43 -1.62 -35.03
C VAL A 281 -8.79 -1.78 -36.51
N GLU A 282 -7.76 -1.88 -37.35
CA GLU A 282 -7.89 -2.11 -38.79
C GLU A 282 -7.44 -3.53 -39.11
N TYR A 283 -8.12 -4.23 -40.02
CA TYR A 283 -7.59 -5.47 -40.59
C TYR A 283 -7.97 -5.61 -42.06
N THR A 284 -7.15 -6.33 -42.83
CA THR A 284 -7.46 -6.65 -44.23
C THR A 284 -7.28 -8.14 -44.45
N THR A 285 -8.32 -8.80 -44.96
CA THR A 285 -8.27 -10.19 -45.40
C THR A 285 -7.67 -10.27 -46.81
N TRP A 286 -6.46 -10.81 -46.95
CA TRP A 286 -5.87 -11.17 -48.23
C TRP A 286 -5.61 -12.68 -48.28
N PRO A 287 -6.05 -13.40 -49.32
CA PRO A 287 -5.71 -14.80 -49.47
C PRO A 287 -4.24 -14.96 -49.89
N ILE A 288 -3.41 -15.58 -49.03
CA ILE A 288 -2.04 -15.97 -49.36
C ILE A 288 -2.05 -17.46 -49.69
N ASN A 289 -1.66 -17.82 -50.92
CA ASN A 289 -1.70 -19.21 -51.42
C ASN A 289 -3.09 -19.88 -51.31
N GLY A 290 -4.17 -19.10 -51.39
CA GLY A 290 -5.55 -19.59 -51.23
C GLY A 290 -6.02 -19.76 -49.79
N ILE A 291 -5.14 -19.54 -48.80
CA ILE A 291 -5.50 -19.49 -47.38
C ILE A 291 -5.88 -18.04 -47.05
N PRO A 292 -7.06 -17.76 -46.49
CA PRO A 292 -7.38 -16.42 -45.99
C PRO A 292 -6.37 -16.01 -44.91
N THR A 293 -5.72 -14.86 -45.07
CA THR A 293 -4.85 -14.27 -44.05
C THR A 293 -5.40 -12.90 -43.68
N ALA A 294 -5.80 -12.70 -42.43
CA ALA A 294 -6.25 -11.40 -41.93
C ALA A 294 -5.08 -10.71 -41.23
N ILE A 295 -4.35 -9.86 -41.97
CA ILE A 295 -3.31 -9.01 -41.38
C ILE A 295 -3.96 -7.68 -41.03
N GLY A 296 -3.80 -7.25 -39.79
CA GLY A 296 -4.29 -5.96 -39.34
C GLY A 296 -3.31 -5.21 -38.46
N SER A 297 -3.70 -4.01 -38.09
CA SER A 297 -2.96 -3.16 -37.18
C SER A 297 -3.89 -2.66 -36.06
N ILE A 298 -3.34 -2.62 -34.85
CA ILE A 298 -3.87 -1.81 -33.77
C ILE A 298 -3.03 -0.55 -33.71
N THR A 299 -3.66 0.61 -33.81
CA THR A 299 -3.01 1.90 -33.62
C THR A 299 -3.56 2.55 -32.35
N TYR A 300 -2.70 2.68 -31.34
CA TYR A 300 -2.96 3.35 -30.07
C TYR A 300 -2.46 4.79 -30.19
N GLN A 301 -3.37 5.76 -30.25
CA GLN A 301 -3.05 7.17 -30.47
C GLN A 301 -3.59 8.04 -29.33
N LEU A 302 -2.72 8.87 -28.76
CA LEU A 302 -3.08 9.89 -27.78
C LEU A 302 -3.35 11.24 -28.45
N ASN A 303 -4.17 12.04 -27.78
CA ASN A 303 -4.46 13.43 -28.10
C ASN A 303 -3.27 14.34 -27.75
N ASP A 304 -3.24 15.53 -28.33
CA ASP A 304 -2.26 16.56 -27.98
C ASP A 304 -2.23 16.83 -26.47
N GLY A 305 -1.02 16.97 -25.93
CA GLY A 305 -0.79 17.19 -24.50
C GLY A 305 -0.57 15.91 -23.67
N TRP A 306 -0.67 14.71 -24.24
CA TRP A 306 -0.48 13.44 -23.52
C TRP A 306 0.58 12.52 -24.15
N VAL A 307 1.40 11.86 -23.33
CA VAL A 307 2.36 10.84 -23.79
C VAL A 307 2.23 9.53 -23.01
N MET A 308 2.36 8.41 -23.71
CA MET A 308 2.54 7.07 -23.14
C MET A 308 3.97 6.91 -22.62
N GLN A 309 4.12 6.34 -21.42
CA GLN A 309 5.37 5.80 -20.91
C GLN A 309 5.48 4.28 -21.10
N SER A 310 4.36 3.57 -21.06
CA SER A 310 4.30 2.14 -21.34
C SER A 310 2.93 1.75 -21.90
N LEU A 311 2.90 0.62 -22.60
CA LEU A 311 1.71 0.04 -23.20
C LEU A 311 1.78 -1.48 -23.12
N ASN A 312 0.76 -2.08 -22.52
CA ASN A 312 0.56 -3.52 -22.41
C ASN A 312 -0.72 -3.87 -23.19
N LEU A 313 -0.57 -4.72 -24.21
CA LEU A 313 -1.63 -5.13 -25.12
C LEU A 313 -1.92 -6.63 -24.94
N TYR A 314 -3.17 -6.97 -24.66
CA TYR A 314 -3.69 -8.33 -24.82
C TYR A 314 -4.33 -8.47 -26.21
N THR A 315 -4.10 -9.60 -26.86
CA THR A 315 -4.65 -9.95 -28.18
C THR A 315 -4.88 -11.46 -28.20
N GLY A 316 -6.12 -11.95 -28.32
CA GLY A 316 -6.37 -13.40 -28.30
C GLY A 316 -7.79 -13.83 -28.66
N ASP A 317 -7.92 -15.11 -28.99
CA ASP A 317 -9.19 -15.83 -29.19
C ASP A 317 -9.93 -16.03 -27.86
N LEU A 318 -9.19 -16.41 -26.81
CA LEU A 318 -9.78 -16.65 -25.51
C LEU A 318 -10.25 -15.35 -24.84
N ARG A 319 -11.42 -15.41 -24.20
CA ARG A 319 -11.89 -14.37 -23.27
C ARG A 319 -10.81 -14.11 -22.20
N PRO A 320 -10.47 -12.85 -21.89
CA PRO A 320 -9.44 -12.53 -20.90
C PRO A 320 -9.74 -13.17 -19.54
N ALA A 321 -8.70 -13.75 -18.93
CA ALA A 321 -8.78 -14.49 -17.65
C ALA A 321 -8.00 -13.82 -16.51
N SER A 322 -7.26 -12.74 -16.78
CA SER A 322 -6.48 -11.98 -15.79
C SER A 322 -6.66 -10.48 -16.05
N SER A 323 -6.69 -9.70 -14.96
CA SER A 323 -6.66 -8.23 -15.01
C SER A 323 -5.23 -7.66 -14.82
N ASN A 324 -4.23 -8.52 -14.60
CA ASN A 324 -2.84 -8.12 -14.44
C ASN A 324 -2.20 -7.78 -15.81
N PRO A 325 -1.71 -6.53 -16.03
CA PRO A 325 -1.11 -6.14 -17.29
C PRO A 325 0.17 -6.90 -17.68
N GLU A 326 0.86 -7.53 -16.72
CA GLU A 326 2.04 -8.36 -17.04
C GLU A 326 1.65 -9.63 -17.84
N ASP A 327 0.43 -10.15 -17.63
CA ASP A 327 -0.09 -11.37 -18.27
C ASP A 327 -0.58 -11.14 -19.72
N TYR A 328 -0.63 -9.89 -20.18
CA TYR A 328 -1.21 -9.55 -21.49
C TYR A 328 -0.34 -9.99 -22.68
N GLY A 329 0.92 -10.36 -22.43
CA GLY A 329 1.81 -10.97 -23.42
C GLY A 329 2.57 -9.99 -24.32
N LYS A 330 2.05 -8.78 -24.58
CA LYS A 330 2.76 -7.74 -25.34
C LYS A 330 2.96 -6.46 -24.55
N ASN A 331 4.18 -6.28 -24.02
CA ASN A 331 4.58 -5.10 -23.24
C ASN A 331 5.58 -4.23 -24.02
N VAL A 332 5.43 -2.91 -23.95
CA VAL A 332 6.25 -1.91 -24.67
C VAL A 332 6.51 -0.71 -23.77
N SER A 333 7.74 -0.20 -23.74
CA SER A 333 8.16 0.97 -22.95
C SER A 333 8.62 2.13 -23.83
N PHE A 334 8.25 3.35 -23.46
CA PHE A 334 8.60 4.61 -24.13
C PHE A 334 9.23 5.61 -23.13
N PRO A 335 10.51 5.46 -22.75
CA PRO A 335 11.13 6.31 -21.72
C PRO A 335 11.11 7.81 -22.03
N SER A 336 11.13 8.19 -23.31
CA SER A 336 11.00 9.58 -23.79
C SER A 336 9.55 10.08 -23.89
N GLY A 337 8.56 9.22 -23.69
CA GLY A 337 7.19 9.43 -24.13
C GLY A 337 6.96 9.02 -25.60
N SER A 338 5.74 8.57 -25.91
CA SER A 338 5.22 8.50 -27.29
C SER A 338 3.74 8.90 -27.36
N PHE A 339 3.34 9.55 -28.46
CA PHE A 339 1.96 9.93 -28.74
C PHE A 339 1.21 8.86 -29.56
N THR A 340 1.92 7.97 -30.23
CA THR A 340 1.32 6.94 -31.08
C THR A 340 2.14 5.65 -31.05
N TYR A 341 1.46 4.51 -31.17
CA TYR A 341 2.07 3.20 -31.36
C TYR A 341 1.18 2.32 -32.23
N SER A 342 1.76 1.73 -33.28
CA SER A 342 1.06 0.76 -34.13
C SER A 342 1.68 -0.63 -33.96
N HIS A 343 0.82 -1.64 -33.79
CA HIS A 343 1.20 -3.04 -33.68
C HIS A 343 0.46 -3.88 -34.73
N ASN A 344 1.19 -4.65 -35.54
CA ASN A 344 0.61 -5.54 -36.53
C ASN A 344 0.20 -6.88 -35.89
N ILE A 345 -0.99 -7.36 -36.21
CA ILE A 345 -1.61 -8.59 -35.68
C ILE A 345 -2.06 -9.48 -36.85
N ASN A 346 -1.92 -10.79 -36.70
CA ASN A 346 -2.48 -11.78 -37.61
C ASN A 346 -3.77 -12.37 -37.02
N PHE A 347 -4.92 -11.79 -37.40
CA PHE A 347 -6.24 -12.09 -36.84
C PHE A 347 -6.73 -13.52 -37.17
N VAL A 348 -6.24 -14.16 -38.26
CA VAL A 348 -6.67 -15.52 -38.64
C VAL A 348 -6.23 -16.60 -37.65
N ASN A 349 -5.26 -16.31 -36.78
CA ASN A 349 -4.83 -17.23 -35.72
C ASN A 349 -5.55 -16.97 -34.37
N TYR A 350 -6.56 -16.09 -34.33
CA TYR A 350 -7.16 -15.59 -33.08
C TYR A 350 -8.70 -15.54 -33.08
N ASP A 351 -9.36 -16.22 -34.01
CA ASP A 351 -10.82 -16.41 -34.01
C ASP A 351 -11.12 -17.86 -34.46
N GLU A 352 -10.57 -18.84 -33.72
CA GLU A 352 -10.76 -20.27 -33.96
C GLU A 352 -12.19 -20.71 -33.63
N ALA A 353 -12.85 -20.01 -32.68
CA ALA A 353 -14.22 -20.28 -32.26
C ALA A 353 -15.29 -19.49 -33.05
N ASN A 354 -14.91 -18.47 -33.83
CA ASN A 354 -15.81 -17.54 -34.52
C ASN A 354 -16.74 -16.79 -33.53
N ASP A 355 -16.23 -16.47 -32.33
CA ASP A 355 -16.90 -15.65 -31.30
C ASP A 355 -16.21 -14.29 -31.04
N GLY A 356 -15.17 -13.99 -31.84
CA GLY A 356 -14.55 -12.67 -31.97
C GLY A 356 -13.24 -12.51 -31.20
N VAL A 357 -12.39 -11.61 -31.69
CA VAL A 357 -11.05 -11.41 -31.11
C VAL A 357 -11.11 -10.46 -29.92
N TRP A 358 -10.51 -10.89 -28.81
CA TRP A 358 -10.40 -10.12 -27.57
C TRP A 358 -9.16 -9.24 -27.52
N PHE A 359 -9.36 -8.01 -27.03
CA PHE A 359 -8.31 -7.04 -26.79
C PHE A 359 -8.43 -6.37 -25.42
N ILE A 360 -7.29 -6.13 -24.79
CA ILE A 360 -7.14 -5.17 -23.70
C ILE A 360 -5.98 -4.26 -24.11
N ALA A 361 -6.15 -2.95 -24.01
CA ALA A 361 -5.08 -2.01 -24.23
C ALA A 361 -4.93 -1.11 -23.00
N HIS A 362 -3.92 -1.42 -22.19
CA HIS A 362 -3.58 -0.74 -20.94
C HIS A 362 -2.30 0.09 -21.14
N ALA A 363 -2.33 1.37 -20.82
CA ALA A 363 -1.15 2.23 -20.88
C ALA A 363 -0.92 2.98 -19.56
N ILE A 364 0.35 3.24 -19.26
CA ILE A 364 0.73 4.28 -18.31
C ILE A 364 1.03 5.54 -19.12
N VAL A 365 0.39 6.65 -18.76
CA VAL A 365 0.43 7.92 -19.50
C VAL A 365 0.77 9.08 -18.57
N ARG A 366 1.10 10.24 -19.14
CA ARG A 366 1.23 11.51 -18.41
C ARG A 366 0.94 12.72 -19.30
N PRO A 367 0.59 13.87 -18.72
CA PRO A 367 0.65 15.14 -19.40
C PRO A 367 2.07 15.47 -19.91
N VAL A 368 2.15 16.19 -21.03
CA VAL A 368 3.40 16.75 -21.57
C VAL A 368 3.86 17.94 -20.73
N ASN A 369 2.92 18.81 -20.36
CA ASN A 369 3.09 19.90 -19.41
C ASN A 369 2.28 19.54 -18.15
N PRO A 370 2.93 19.11 -17.05
CA PRO A 370 2.25 18.73 -15.80
C PRO A 370 1.74 19.94 -15.01
#